data_AF-U1N154-F1
#
_entry.id   AF-U1N154-F1
#
_cell.length_a   1.000
_cell.length_b   1.000
_cell.length_c   1.000
_cell.angle_alpha   90.00
_cell.angle_beta   90.00
_cell.angle_gamma   90.00
#
_symmetry.space_group_name_H-M   'P 1'
#
loop_
_entity.id
_entity.type
_entity.pdbx_description
1 polymer ?
#
loop_
_entity_poly.entity_id
_entity_poly.type
_entity_poly.pdbx_seq_one_letter_code
_entity_poly.pdbx_strand_id
1 'polypeptide(L)'
;KDSSLTRKTSGCRELFLLLDAQYSLRDMYSARDQVENQSWLEEIRTAAAALDLNTETQTVAEDLFLSQTPDNDRSKRVIAAASLYAGALITGSERSQSAVADAMSVTRLSVQKHWKGVLKTAGFQPPSW
;
A
#
# COMPACT_ATOMS: atom_id res chain seq x y z
N LYS A 1 8.96 43.70 12.28
CA LYS A 1 9.83 43.06 11.26
C LYS A 1 10.47 41.87 11.96
N ASP A 2 10.07 40.62 11.82
CA ASP A 2 9.08 39.99 10.96
C ASP A 2 8.46 38.85 11.77
N SER A 3 7.15 38.72 11.65
CA SER A 3 6.37 37.58 12.12
C SER A 3 6.44 36.52 11.02
N SER A 4 6.90 35.28 11.30
CA SER A 4 6.52 34.05 10.57
C SER A 4 7.37 32.86 11.01
N LEU A 5 6.95 32.16 12.05
CA LEU A 5 7.28 30.74 12.25
C LEU A 5 6.07 30.08 12.91
N THR A 6 5.00 29.96 12.13
CA THR A 6 3.91 29.04 12.45
C THR A 6 3.70 28.07 11.30
N ARG A 7 3.62 26.80 11.69
CA ARG A 7 3.03 25.64 10.98
C ARG A 7 3.84 24.98 9.87
N LYS A 8 4.44 23.82 10.21
CA LYS A 8 4.12 22.54 9.53
C LYS A 8 4.62 21.29 10.31
N THR A 9 4.25 21.19 11.58
CA THR A 9 4.38 19.92 12.35
C THR A 9 2.99 19.43 12.74
N SER A 10 2.17 19.08 11.75
CA SER A 10 0.83 18.50 11.98
C SER A 10 0.68 17.06 11.49
N GLY A 11 1.64 16.51 10.74
CA GLY A 11 1.54 15.13 10.23
C GLY A 11 1.69 14.03 11.29
N CYS A 12 2.56 14.20 12.28
CA CYS A 12 2.92 13.09 13.18
C CYS A 12 1.90 12.78 14.29
N ARG A 13 0.93 13.65 14.59
CA ARG A 13 -0.11 13.37 15.61
C ARG A 13 -1.35 12.69 15.03
N GLU A 14 -1.64 12.90 13.75
CA GLU A 14 -2.73 12.26 13.02
C GLU A 14 -2.35 10.83 12.60
N LEU A 15 -1.07 10.62 12.30
CA LEU A 15 -0.43 9.30 12.13
C LEU A 15 -0.61 8.38 13.34
N PHE A 16 -0.66 8.92 14.57
CA PHE A 16 -0.83 8.10 15.79
C PHE A 16 -2.26 7.53 15.91
N LEU A 17 -3.29 8.27 15.50
CA LEU A 17 -4.68 7.78 15.47
C LEU A 17 -4.96 6.85 14.28
N LEU A 18 -4.25 7.05 13.16
CA LEU A 18 -4.23 6.09 12.06
C LEU A 18 -3.52 4.79 12.44
N LEU A 19 -2.49 4.84 13.29
CA LEU A 19 -1.79 3.66 13.80
C LEU A 19 -2.67 2.79 14.70
N ASP A 20 -3.54 3.37 15.54
CA ASP A 20 -4.51 2.62 16.36
C ASP A 20 -5.58 1.90 15.50
N ALA A 21 -6.03 2.53 14.41
CA ALA A 21 -6.91 1.87 13.44
C ALA A 21 -6.18 0.79 12.63
N GLN A 22 -4.90 1.01 12.30
CA GLN A 22 -4.06 0.06 11.56
C GLN A 22 -3.68 -1.16 12.41
N TYR A 23 -3.46 -0.99 13.72
CA TYR A 23 -3.20 -2.08 14.66
C TYR A 23 -4.43 -2.99 14.83
N SER A 24 -5.64 -2.41 14.83
CA SER A 24 -6.90 -3.18 14.83
C SER A 24 -7.16 -3.91 13.50
N LEU A 25 -6.65 -3.43 12.37
CA LEU A 25 -6.75 -4.13 11.07
C LEU A 25 -5.80 -5.33 10.98
N ARG A 26 -4.63 -5.26 11.62
CA ARG A 26 -3.69 -6.39 11.72
C ARG A 26 -4.17 -7.50 12.66
N ASP A 27 -5.00 -7.17 13.64
CA ASP A 27 -5.75 -8.17 14.44
C ASP A 27 -6.96 -8.75 13.66
N MET A 28 -7.47 -8.02 12.65
CA MET A 28 -8.60 -8.45 11.82
C MET A 28 -8.20 -9.41 10.68
N TYR A 29 -7.02 -9.25 10.08
CA TYR A 29 -6.44 -10.25 9.16
C TYR A 29 -5.62 -11.24 9.98
N SER A 30 -6.12 -12.48 10.10
CA SER A 30 -5.60 -13.48 11.03
C SER A 30 -4.10 -13.70 10.82
N ALA A 31 -3.37 -14.07 11.88
CA ALA A 31 -2.02 -14.63 11.74
C ALA A 31 -1.96 -15.74 10.66
N ARG A 32 -3.08 -16.44 10.47
CA ARG A 32 -3.27 -17.40 9.38
C ARG A 32 -3.19 -16.76 7.98
N ASP A 33 -3.86 -15.63 7.73
CA ASP A 33 -3.83 -14.97 6.42
C ASP A 33 -2.43 -14.47 6.08
N GLN A 34 -1.68 -14.00 7.09
CA GLN A 34 -0.28 -13.62 6.94
C GLN A 34 0.59 -14.82 6.56
N VAL A 35 0.40 -15.97 7.22
CA VAL A 35 1.12 -17.22 6.92
C VAL A 35 0.75 -17.74 5.53
N GLU A 36 -0.53 -17.78 5.18
CA GLU A 36 -1.02 -18.27 3.88
C GLU A 36 -0.53 -17.41 2.70
N ASN A 37 -0.28 -16.12 2.93
CA ASN A 37 0.17 -15.20 1.89
C ASN A 37 1.61 -14.71 2.07
N GLN A 38 2.41 -15.38 2.91
CA GLN A 38 3.77 -14.95 3.23
C GLN A 38 4.65 -14.74 1.99
N SER A 39 4.56 -15.61 0.99
CA SER A 39 5.31 -15.46 -0.26
C SER A 39 5.00 -14.15 -0.99
N TRP A 40 3.73 -13.73 -0.99
CA TRP A 40 3.30 -12.48 -1.61
C TRP A 40 3.71 -11.26 -0.80
N LEU A 41 3.70 -11.35 0.53
CA LEU A 41 4.24 -10.30 1.40
C LEU A 41 5.74 -10.10 1.15
N GLU A 42 6.51 -11.18 0.99
CA GLU A 42 7.94 -11.10 0.64
C GLU A 42 8.17 -10.53 -0.77
N GLU A 43 7.30 -10.82 -1.75
CA GLU A 43 7.37 -10.17 -3.07
C GLU A 43 7.13 -8.65 -2.96
N ILE A 44 6.13 -8.22 -2.17
CA ILE A 44 5.87 -6.80 -1.92
C ILE A 44 7.09 -6.13 -1.26
N ARG A 45 7.70 -6.76 -0.26
CA ARG A 45 8.91 -6.28 0.42
C ARG A 45 10.08 -6.13 -0.53
N THR A 46 10.31 -7.15 -1.36
CA THR A 46 11.39 -7.17 -2.35
C THR A 46 11.21 -6.04 -3.37
N ALA A 47 10.00 -5.86 -3.88
CA ALA A 47 9.70 -4.78 -4.82
C ALA A 47 9.78 -3.39 -4.16
N ALA A 48 9.32 -3.26 -2.91
CA ALA A 48 9.45 -2.01 -2.15
C ALA A 48 10.92 -1.60 -1.98
N ALA A 49 11.79 -2.56 -1.62
CA ALA A 49 13.23 -2.34 -1.54
C ALA A 49 13.83 -1.97 -2.90
N ALA A 50 13.47 -2.67 -3.98
CA ALA A 50 13.95 -2.37 -5.34
C ALA A 50 13.53 -0.99 -5.85
N LEU A 51 12.41 -0.47 -5.34
CA LEU A 51 11.85 0.85 -5.69
C LEU A 51 12.28 1.96 -4.71
N ASP A 52 13.11 1.66 -3.72
CA ASP A 52 13.52 2.58 -2.66
C ASP A 52 12.31 3.22 -1.95
N LEU A 53 11.35 2.38 -1.55
CA LEU A 53 10.16 2.76 -0.81
C LEU A 53 10.39 2.56 0.70
N ASN A 54 9.88 3.51 1.49
CA ASN A 54 10.05 3.48 2.93
C ASN A 54 9.20 2.38 3.61
N THR A 55 9.53 2.05 4.86
CA THR A 55 8.84 1.00 5.63
C THR A 55 7.35 1.29 5.84
N GLU A 56 6.97 2.57 5.90
CA GLU A 56 5.56 2.99 5.98
C GLU A 56 4.79 2.58 4.71
N THR A 57 5.35 2.84 3.54
CA THR A 57 4.78 2.45 2.23
C THR A 57 4.61 0.95 2.14
N GLN A 58 5.65 0.20 2.52
CA GLN A 58 5.63 -1.26 2.55
C GLN A 58 4.52 -1.78 3.46
N THR A 59 4.43 -1.25 4.69
CA THR A 59 3.42 -1.59 5.68
C THR A 59 2.01 -1.36 5.15
N VAL A 60 1.75 -0.18 4.57
CA VAL A 60 0.44 0.13 3.98
C VAL A 60 0.12 -0.80 2.81
N ALA A 61 1.11 -1.12 1.96
CA ALA A 61 0.92 -2.03 0.83
C ALA A 61 0.57 -3.46 1.27
N GLU A 62 1.23 -3.98 2.31
CA GLU A 62 0.94 -5.29 2.89
C GLU A 62 -0.49 -5.34 3.44
N ASP A 63 -0.90 -4.32 4.21
CA ASP A 63 -2.25 -4.25 4.78
C ASP A 63 -3.32 -4.14 3.69
N LEU A 64 -3.10 -3.32 2.65
CA LEU A 64 -4.00 -3.21 1.49
C LEU A 64 -4.15 -4.52 0.72
N PHE A 65 -3.08 -5.30 0.60
CA PHE A 65 -3.10 -6.60 -0.05
C PHE A 65 -3.92 -7.62 0.77
N LEU A 66 -3.67 -7.70 2.08
CA LEU A 66 -4.42 -8.59 2.98
C LEU A 66 -5.91 -8.22 3.06
N SER A 67 -6.28 -6.96 2.78
CA SER A 67 -7.69 -6.53 2.75
C SER A 67 -8.56 -7.11 1.66
N GLN A 68 -7.96 -7.69 0.62
CA GLN A 68 -8.67 -8.14 -0.57
C GLN A 68 -8.62 -9.65 -0.79
N THR A 69 -7.81 -10.37 0.00
CA THR A 69 -7.35 -11.77 -0.17
C THR A 69 -8.03 -12.53 -1.32
N PRO A 70 -7.51 -12.39 -2.57
CA PRO A 70 -8.10 -13.04 -3.74
C PRO A 70 -7.86 -14.55 -3.75
N ASP A 71 -8.81 -15.32 -4.29
CA ASP A 71 -8.78 -16.79 -4.26
C ASP A 71 -7.70 -17.46 -5.14
N ASN A 72 -7.09 -16.75 -6.11
CA ASN A 72 -6.12 -17.36 -7.05
C ASN A 72 -4.80 -16.59 -7.20
N ASP A 73 -3.71 -17.31 -7.46
CA ASP A 73 -2.34 -16.78 -7.49
C ASP A 73 -2.08 -15.70 -8.54
N ARG A 74 -2.66 -15.83 -9.74
CA ARG A 74 -2.51 -14.81 -10.80
C ARG A 74 -3.16 -13.49 -10.37
N SER A 75 -4.32 -13.57 -9.72
CA SER A 75 -4.99 -12.41 -9.13
C SER A 75 -4.18 -11.88 -7.95
N LYS A 76 -3.59 -12.74 -7.10
CA LYS A 76 -2.75 -12.30 -5.96
C LYS A 76 -1.57 -11.45 -6.42
N ARG A 77 -0.81 -11.85 -7.44
CA ARG A 77 0.30 -11.03 -7.98
C ARG A 77 -0.16 -9.64 -8.43
N VAL A 78 -1.27 -9.58 -9.16
CA VAL A 78 -1.83 -8.32 -9.67
C VAL A 78 -2.30 -7.43 -8.53
N ILE A 79 -2.97 -7.99 -7.52
CA ILE A 79 -3.43 -7.25 -6.35
C ILE A 79 -2.25 -6.80 -5.49
N ALA A 80 -1.22 -7.62 -5.30
CA ALA A 80 0.02 -7.23 -4.61
C ALA A 80 0.69 -6.01 -5.28
N ALA A 81 0.82 -6.03 -6.61
CA ALA A 81 1.36 -4.90 -7.36
C ALA A 81 0.49 -3.64 -7.27
N ALA A 82 -0.84 -3.82 -7.34
CA ALA A 82 -1.79 -2.71 -7.20
C ALA A 82 -1.78 -2.11 -5.78
N SER A 83 -1.64 -2.94 -4.75
CA SER A 83 -1.49 -2.52 -3.35
C SER A 83 -0.19 -1.77 -3.11
N LEU A 84 0.92 -2.20 -3.70
CA LEU A 84 2.19 -1.48 -3.60
C LEU A 84 2.10 -0.07 -4.22
N TYR A 85 1.51 0.04 -5.41
CA TYR A 85 1.27 1.34 -6.03
C TYR A 85 0.33 2.22 -5.20
N ALA A 86 -0.76 1.66 -4.67
CA ALA A 86 -1.70 2.39 -3.82
C ALA A 86 -1.07 2.84 -2.50
N GLY A 87 -0.24 2.02 -1.86
CA GLY A 87 0.50 2.39 -0.65
C GLY A 87 1.49 3.53 -0.91
N ALA A 88 2.18 3.51 -2.05
CA ALA A 88 3.09 4.58 -2.45
C ALA A 88 2.36 5.91 -2.68
N LEU A 89 1.13 5.87 -3.21
CA LEU A 89 0.27 7.06 -3.34
C LEU A 89 -0.15 7.61 -1.97
N ILE A 90 -0.63 6.74 -1.06
CA ILE A 90 -1.13 7.14 0.27
C ILE A 90 -0.03 7.83 1.09
N THR A 91 1.18 7.30 1.04
CA THR A 91 2.33 7.77 1.82
C THR A 91 3.13 8.88 1.14
N GLY A 92 2.75 9.28 -0.08
CA GLY A 92 3.44 10.30 -0.86
C GLY A 92 4.82 9.87 -1.39
N SER A 93 5.12 8.58 -1.39
CA SER A 93 6.38 8.00 -1.92
C SER A 93 6.21 7.50 -3.35
N GLU A 94 5.64 8.32 -4.23
CA GLU A 94 5.18 7.89 -5.54
C GLU A 94 6.29 7.31 -6.44
N ARG A 95 5.91 6.25 -7.18
CA ARG A 95 6.66 5.65 -8.28
C ARG A 95 5.73 5.46 -9.46
N SER A 96 6.29 5.39 -10.67
CA SER A 96 5.47 5.18 -11.86
C SER A 96 4.80 3.79 -11.82
N GLN A 97 3.59 3.68 -12.37
CA GLN A 97 2.90 2.39 -12.50
C GLN A 97 3.73 1.37 -13.29
N SER A 98 4.54 1.83 -14.26
CA SER A 98 5.46 0.97 -15.01
C SER A 98 6.55 0.41 -14.10
N ALA A 99 7.18 1.23 -13.26
CA ALA A 99 8.22 0.77 -12.34
C ALA A 99 7.70 -0.28 -11.36
N VAL A 100 6.49 -0.09 -10.83
CA VAL A 100 5.83 -1.09 -9.97
C VAL A 100 5.51 -2.37 -10.75
N ALA A 101 5.04 -2.23 -11.99
CA ALA A 101 4.71 -3.37 -12.84
C ALA A 101 5.95 -4.22 -13.16
N ASP A 102 7.06 -3.57 -13.50
CA ASP A 102 8.35 -4.22 -13.77
C ASP A 102 8.86 -4.93 -12.52
N ALA A 103 8.85 -4.26 -11.36
CA ALA A 103 9.31 -4.82 -10.09
C ALA A 103 8.50 -6.06 -9.64
N MET A 104 7.20 -6.10 -9.97
CA MET A 104 6.29 -7.19 -9.58
C MET A 104 6.04 -8.21 -10.69
N SER A 105 6.71 -8.08 -11.85
CA SER A 105 6.51 -8.93 -13.03
C SER A 105 5.05 -9.01 -13.49
N VAL A 106 4.37 -7.87 -13.57
CA VAL A 106 3.01 -7.72 -14.13
C VAL A 106 2.99 -6.69 -15.24
N THR A 107 1.85 -6.53 -15.92
CA THR A 107 1.70 -5.45 -16.91
C THR A 107 1.35 -4.13 -16.22
N ARG A 108 1.82 -3.00 -16.77
CA ARG A 108 1.39 -1.65 -16.34
C ARG A 108 -0.13 -1.52 -16.32
N LEU A 109 -0.82 -2.08 -17.33
CA LEU A 109 -2.27 -2.02 -17.43
C LEU A 109 -2.96 -2.77 -16.27
N SER A 110 -2.36 -3.85 -15.77
CA SER A 110 -2.85 -4.55 -14.58
C SER A 110 -2.80 -3.62 -13.37
N VAL A 111 -1.67 -2.97 -13.11
CA VAL A 111 -1.57 -1.99 -12.01
C VAL A 111 -2.64 -0.90 -12.17
N GLN A 112 -2.74 -0.30 -13.36
CA GLN A 112 -3.68 0.77 -13.69
C GLN A 112 -5.15 0.38 -13.42
N LYS A 113 -5.55 -0.85 -13.77
CA LYS A 113 -6.94 -1.31 -13.64
C LYS A 113 -7.35 -1.59 -12.20
N HIS A 114 -6.42 -1.99 -11.34
CA HIS A 114 -6.75 -2.57 -10.04
C HIS A 114 -6.53 -1.63 -8.85
N TRP A 115 -5.61 -0.66 -8.93
CA TRP A 115 -5.23 0.17 -7.76
C TRP A 115 -6.39 0.98 -7.15
N LYS A 116 -7.31 1.51 -7.97
CA LYS A 116 -8.51 2.20 -7.45
C LYS A 116 -9.45 1.23 -6.73
N GLY A 117 -9.52 -0.03 -7.19
CA GLY A 117 -10.30 -1.09 -6.54
C GLY A 117 -9.72 -1.42 -5.17
N VAL A 118 -8.39 -1.54 -5.09
CA VAL A 118 -7.67 -1.74 -3.82
C VAL A 118 -8.04 -0.68 -2.78
N LEU A 119 -7.95 0.59 -3.17
CA LEU A 119 -8.31 1.71 -2.27
C LEU A 119 -9.76 1.63 -1.82
N LYS A 120 -10.70 1.35 -2.73
CA LYS A 120 -12.13 1.24 -2.41
C LYS A 120 -12.42 0.13 -1.42
N THR A 121 -11.81 -1.05 -1.62
CA THR A 121 -12.01 -2.19 -0.71
C THR A 121 -11.49 -1.89 0.70
N ALA A 122 -10.38 -1.16 0.79
CA ALA A 122 -9.84 -0.68 2.07
C ALA A 122 -10.59 0.55 2.65
N GLY A 123 -11.72 0.96 2.06
CA GLY A 123 -12.56 2.05 2.55
C GLY A 123 -12.14 3.46 2.13
N PHE A 124 -11.08 3.59 1.32
CA PHE A 124 -10.63 4.88 0.81
C PHE A 124 -11.44 5.35 -0.41
N GLN A 125 -11.53 6.67 -0.57
CA GLN A 125 -12.06 7.27 -1.79
C GLN A 125 -10.91 7.56 -2.77
N PRO A 126 -10.78 6.80 -3.87
CA PRO A 126 -9.72 7.06 -4.85
C PRO A 126 -10.00 8.37 -5.60
N PRO A 127 -8.95 9.06 -6.07
CA PRO A 127 -9.12 10.26 -6.87
C PRO A 127 -9.79 9.95 -8.22
N SER A 128 -10.51 10.95 -8.75
CA SER A 128 -11.29 10.82 -9.99
C SER A 128 -10.45 10.87 -11.27
N TRP A 129 -9.23 11.42 -11.19
CA TRP A 129 -8.29 11.56 -12.31
C TRP A 129 -7.58 10.24 -12.67
#